data_AF-A0A9E3GTN6-F1
#
_entry.id   AF-A0A9E3GTN6-F1
#
_cell.length_a   1.000
_cell.length_b   1.000
_cell.length_c   1.000
_cell.angle_alpha   90.00
_cell.angle_beta   90.00
_cell.angle_gamma   90.00
#
_symmetry.space_group_name_H-M   'P 1'
#
loop_
_entity.id
_entity.type
_entity.pdbx_description
1 polymer ?
#
loop_
_entity_poly.entity_id
_entity_poly.type
_entity_poly.pdbx_seq_one_letter_code
_entity_poly.pdbx_strand_id
1 'polypeptide(L)'
;MAGEVRVGTSGWQYDDWRGTVYPPGVGTARWLAHYVEWFPTVEVNSTFYRLARETAARRWAETAPAGFEFVLKGSQFITHR
;
A
#
# COMPACT_ATOMS: atom_id res chain seq x y z
N MET A 1 25.38 -12.88 8.20
CA MET A 1 24.66 -11.58 8.19
C MET A 1 23.18 -11.88 8.10
N ALA A 2 22.37 -11.42 9.06
CA ALA A 2 20.92 -11.53 8.92
C ALA A 2 20.44 -10.45 7.93
N GLY A 3 19.51 -10.81 7.05
CA GLY A 3 18.90 -9.85 6.11
C GLY A 3 17.96 -8.88 6.81
N GLU A 4 17.63 -7.78 6.14
CA GLU A 4 16.62 -6.84 6.62
C GLU A 4 15.21 -7.47 6.48
N VAL A 5 14.40 -7.38 7.53
CA VAL A 5 13.01 -7.87 7.55
C VAL A 5 12.06 -6.68 7.62
N ARG A 6 11.17 -6.56 6.63
CA ARG A 6 10.10 -5.56 6.61
C ARG A 6 8.74 -6.23 6.81
N VAL A 7 7.93 -5.68 7.70
CA VAL A 7 6.58 -6.18 8.00
C VAL A 7 5.55 -5.18 7.49
N GLY A 8 4.49 -5.69 6.87
CA GLY A 8 3.39 -4.90 6.33
C GLY A 8 2.16 -5.76 6.09
N THR A 9 1.18 -5.21 5.37
CA THR A 9 -0.11 -5.87 5.10
C THR A 9 -0.41 -5.95 3.60
N SER A 10 -1.40 -6.78 3.24
CA SER A 10 -1.87 -6.97 1.86
C SER A 10 -2.81 -5.87 1.37
N GLY A 11 -2.43 -4.62 1.61
CA GLY A 11 -3.20 -3.42 1.29
C GLY A 11 -3.35 -2.50 2.50
N TRP A 12 -3.98 -1.35 2.29
CA TRP A 12 -4.23 -0.33 3.32
C TRP A 12 -5.66 0.22 3.29
N GLN A 13 -6.53 -0.24 2.39
CA GLN A 13 -7.88 0.29 2.25
C GLN A 13 -8.91 -0.64 2.88
N TYR A 14 -8.98 -0.64 4.22
CA TYR A 14 -9.93 -1.42 5.00
C TYR A 14 -10.79 -0.50 5.87
N ASP A 15 -12.12 -0.53 5.68
CA ASP A 15 -13.05 0.29 6.48
C ASP A 15 -13.02 -0.09 7.96
N ASP A 16 -12.77 -1.36 8.28
CA ASP A 16 -12.67 -1.87 9.66
C ASP A 16 -11.52 -1.24 10.46
N TRP A 17 -10.58 -0.55 9.80
CA TRP A 17 -9.46 0.11 10.47
C TRP A 17 -9.78 1.55 10.89
N ARG A 18 -10.95 2.08 10.53
CA ARG A 18 -11.44 3.38 10.99
C ARG A 18 -11.60 3.37 12.51
N GLY A 19 -11.11 4.43 13.15
CA GLY A 19 -11.12 4.55 14.61
C GLY A 19 -10.00 3.80 15.33
N THR A 20 -9.21 2.98 14.63
CA THR A 20 -8.02 2.29 15.19
C THR A 20 -6.74 2.77 14.52
N VAL A 21 -6.60 2.55 13.22
CA VAL A 21 -5.43 3.00 12.43
C VAL A 21 -5.72 4.36 11.78
N TYR A 22 -6.98 4.57 11.34
CA TYR A 22 -7.40 5.79 10.66
C TYR A 22 -8.24 6.66 11.58
N PRO A 23 -7.87 7.92 11.83
CA PRO A 23 -8.69 8.81 12.64
C PRO A 23 -10.12 8.94 12.07
N PRO A 24 -11.14 9.14 12.93
CA PRO A 24 -12.52 9.33 12.48
C PRO A 24 -12.63 10.49 11.48
N GLY A 25 -13.47 10.32 10.46
CA GLY A 25 -13.72 11.36 9.44
C GLY A 25 -12.63 11.51 8.37
N VAL A 26 -11.51 10.79 8.46
CA VAL A 26 -10.47 10.83 7.42
C VAL A 26 -10.94 10.10 6.16
N GLY A 27 -10.92 10.81 5.03
CA GLY A 27 -11.22 10.22 3.72
C GLY A 27 -10.18 9.21 3.26
N THR A 28 -10.60 8.19 2.52
CA THR A 28 -9.76 7.06 2.06
C THR A 28 -8.50 7.48 1.29
N ALA A 29 -8.54 8.63 0.61
CA ALA A 29 -7.39 9.19 -0.10
C ALA A 29 -6.21 9.56 0.82
N ARG A 30 -6.46 9.77 2.12
CA ARG A 30 -5.43 10.08 3.13
C ARG A 30 -4.97 8.84 3.90
N TRP A 31 -5.61 7.69 3.74
CA TRP A 31 -5.29 6.51 4.55
C TRP A 31 -3.87 5.99 4.34
N LEU A 32 -3.31 6.13 3.13
CA LEU A 32 -1.91 5.77 2.91
C LEU A 32 -0.97 6.61 3.79
N ALA A 33 -1.26 7.90 3.97
CA ALA A 33 -0.43 8.78 4.79
C ALA A 33 -0.43 8.34 6.27
N HIS A 34 -1.54 7.80 6.77
CA HIS A 34 -1.58 7.20 8.10
C HIS A 34 -0.92 5.82 8.13
N TYR A 35 -1.15 5.00 7.10
CA TYR A 35 -0.59 3.65 7.02
C TYR A 35 0.94 3.63 7.14
N VAL A 36 1.62 4.54 6.43
CA VAL A 36 3.09 4.60 6.40
C VAL A 36 3.72 5.01 7.73
N GLU A 37 2.93 5.49 8.69
CA GLU A 37 3.39 5.76 10.07
C GLU A 37 3.55 4.47 10.88
N TRP A 38 2.88 3.38 10.48
CA TRP A 38 2.86 2.10 11.22
C TRP A 38 3.75 1.03 10.60
N PHE A 39 3.86 1.00 9.27
CA PHE A 39 4.55 -0.06 8.54
C PHE A 39 5.56 0.50 7.53
N PRO A 40 6.74 -0.13 7.34
CA PRO A 40 7.72 0.26 6.34
C PRO A 40 7.43 -0.27 4.91
N THR A 41 6.42 -1.13 4.74
CA THR A 41 6.10 -1.72 3.43
C THR A 41 4.63 -2.04 3.30
N VAL A 42 4.13 -2.12 2.06
CA VAL A 42 2.77 -2.63 1.77
C VAL A 42 2.72 -3.41 0.46
N GLU A 43 1.85 -4.42 0.39
CA GLU A 43 1.56 -5.11 -0.85
C GLU A 43 0.35 -4.49 -1.57
N VAL A 44 0.51 -4.14 -2.85
CA VAL A 44 -0.51 -3.55 -3.70
C VAL A 44 -1.21 -4.64 -4.53
N ASN A 45 -2.30 -5.18 -3.98
CA ASN A 45 -3.10 -6.22 -4.66
C ASN A 45 -3.83 -5.74 -5.92
N SER A 46 -4.18 -4.46 -6.02
CA SER A 46 -4.97 -3.96 -7.16
C SER A 46 -4.27 -4.13 -8.52
N THR A 47 -2.93 -4.20 -8.51
CA THR A 47 -2.09 -4.43 -9.70
C THR A 47 -2.25 -5.83 -10.31
N PHE A 48 -2.71 -6.80 -9.51
CA PHE A 48 -3.07 -8.13 -9.99
C PHE A 48 -4.16 -8.04 -11.07
N TYR A 49 -5.20 -7.24 -10.82
CA TYR A 49 -6.38 -7.15 -11.68
C TYR A 49 -6.21 -6.17 -12.84
N ARG A 50 -5.55 -5.05 -12.60
CA ARG A 50 -5.37 -3.95 -13.57
C ARG A 50 -4.06 -3.24 -13.36
N LEU A 51 -3.44 -2.77 -14.44
CA LEU A 51 -2.26 -1.92 -14.33
C LEU A 51 -2.60 -0.64 -13.55
N ALA A 52 -1.74 -0.25 -12.62
CA ALA A 52 -1.89 1.01 -11.90
C ALA A 52 -1.78 2.18 -12.90
N ARG A 53 -2.67 3.17 -12.76
CA ARG A 53 -2.52 4.43 -13.50
C ARG A 53 -1.26 5.13 -13.00
N GLU A 54 -0.50 5.74 -13.90
CA GLU A 54 0.72 6.48 -13.54
C GLU A 54 0.46 7.53 -12.46
N THR A 55 -0.66 8.25 -12.56
CA THR A 55 -1.07 9.25 -11.57
C THR A 55 -1.32 8.67 -10.18
N ALA A 56 -1.83 7.44 -10.09
CA ALA A 56 -2.03 6.75 -8.82
C ALA A 56 -0.68 6.32 -8.23
N ALA A 57 0.18 5.70 -9.03
CA ALA A 57 1.52 5.28 -8.61
C ALA A 57 2.37 6.46 -8.14
N ARG A 58 2.31 7.59 -8.86
CA ARG A 58 2.99 8.83 -8.50
C ARG A 58 2.51 9.37 -7.14
N ARG A 59 1.19 9.42 -6.93
CA ARG A 59 0.63 9.84 -5.63
C ARG A 59 1.06 8.92 -4.48
N TRP A 60 1.16 7.61 -4.70
CA TRP A 60 1.65 6.68 -3.68
C TRP A 60 3.10 6.98 -3.32
N ALA A 61 3.97 7.17 -4.33
CA ALA A 61 5.37 7.53 -4.12
C ALA A 61 5.55 8.89 -3.43
N GLU A 62 4.72 9.88 -3.76
CA GLU A 62 4.73 11.20 -3.11
C GLU A 62 4.23 11.16 -1.66
N THR A 63 3.36 10.20 -1.32
CA THR A 63 2.81 10.06 0.04
C THR A 63 3.76 9.30 0.97
N ALA A 64 4.49 8.33 0.43
CA ALA A 64 5.34 7.45 1.23
C ALA A 64 6.68 8.11 1.58
N PRO A 65 7.20 7.92 2.81
CA PRO A 65 8.49 8.45 3.19
C PRO A 65 9.62 7.73 2.45
N ALA A 66 10.82 8.34 2.45
CA ALA A 66 12.01 7.70 1.91
C ALA A 66 12.27 6.36 2.60
N GLY A 67 12.57 5.32 1.81
CA GLY A 67 12.82 3.97 2.30
C GLY A 67 11.57 3.11 2.49
N PHE A 68 10.36 3.65 2.29
CA PHE A 68 9.15 2.84 2.24
C PHE A 68 9.09 2.01 0.95
N GLU A 69 8.73 0.74 1.06
CA GLU A 69 8.68 -0.17 -0.09
C GLU A 69 7.24 -0.58 -0.47
N PHE A 70 6.97 -0.57 -1.76
CA PHE A 70 5.73 -1.10 -2.32
C PHE A 70 6.00 -2.43 -3.02
N VAL A 71 5.30 -3.48 -2.59
CA VAL A 71 5.33 -4.79 -3.25
C VAL A 71 4.14 -4.88 -4.20
N LEU A 72 4.39 -4.87 -5.51
CA LEU A 72 3.31 -4.96 -6.51
C LEU A 72 3.02 -6.42 -6.83
N LYS A 73 1.77 -6.83 -6.71
CA LYS A 73 1.35 -8.16 -7.11
C LYS A 73 1.39 -8.30 -8.63
N GLY A 74 2.13 -9.31 -9.11
CA GLY A 74 2.23 -9.57 -10.55
C GLY A 74 0.85 -9.75 -11.19
N SER A 75 0.67 -9.24 -12.41
CA SER A 75 -0.64 -9.24 -13.07
C SER A 75 -1.17 -10.66 -13.32
N GLN A 76 -2.48 -10.84 -13.17
CA GLN A 76 -3.19 -12.07 -13.51
C GLN A 76 -3.00 -12.48 -14.97
N PHE A 77 -2.84 -11.50 -15.89
CA PHE A 77 -2.56 -11.75 -17.31
C PHE A 77 -1.26 -12.52 -17.55
N ILE A 78 -0.32 -12.50 -16.59
CA ILE A 78 0.95 -13.20 -16.67
C ILE A 78 0.90 -14.49 -15.84
N THR A 79 0.31 -14.42 -14.65
CA THR A 79 0.46 -15.46 -13.61
C THR A 79 -0.64 -16.51 -13.61
N HIS A 80 -1.83 -16.24 -14.19
CA HIS A 80 -3.02 -17.10 -14.11
C HIS A 80 -3.55 -17.48 -15.51
N ARG A 81 -2.64 -17.84 -16.42
CA ARG A 81 -3.00 -18.38 -17.74
C ARG A 81 -3.27 -19.87 -17.69
#